data_AF-A0A929I299-F1
#
_entry.id   AF-A0A929I299-F1
#
_cell.length_a   1.000
_cell.length_b   1.000
_cell.length_c   1.000
_cell.angle_alpha   90.00
_cell.angle_beta   90.00
_cell.angle_gamma   90.00
#
_symmetry.space_group_name_H-M   'P 1'
#
loop_
_entity.id
_entity.type
_entity.pdbx_description
1 polymer ?
#
loop_
_entity_poly.entity_id
_entity_poly.type
_entity_poly.pdbx_seq_one_letter_code
_entity_poly.pdbx_strand_id
1 'polypeptide(L)'
;MDKQFLEFWGNLLLNAAKSQKQLEDMTQWIGRGFSGFDELTDMFRKFYGLEGLALDSPDYPKAWEKASENFKTSFNDWLAFMKVVPEREHTALEKKYEALKEKVATQDETIRYLRNLLSEKNVPYTDAVQNFTEMMEKQAQQFHDLMESAGKAFKKE
;
A
#
# COMPACT_ATOMS: atom_id res chain seq x y z
N MET A 1 5.13 -18.32 3.13
CA MET A 1 4.70 -19.40 2.23
C MET A 1 4.90 -20.74 2.91
N ASP A 2 3.86 -21.57 2.96
CA ASP A 2 3.92 -22.94 3.49
C ASP A 2 4.16 -23.99 2.39
N LYS A 3 4.45 -25.23 2.80
CA LYS A 3 4.75 -26.34 1.88
C LYS A 3 3.53 -26.73 1.05
N GLN A 4 2.35 -26.74 1.66
CA GLN A 4 1.08 -27.12 1.05
C GLN A 4 0.74 -26.19 -0.12
N PHE A 5 0.96 -24.90 0.05
CA PHE A 5 0.84 -23.89 -0.99
C PHE A 5 1.80 -24.17 -2.14
N LEU A 6 3.08 -24.46 -1.89
CA LEU A 6 4.04 -24.74 -2.95
C LEU A 6 3.70 -26.01 -3.75
N GLU A 7 3.24 -27.06 -3.07
CA GLU A 7 2.79 -28.29 -3.72
C GLU A 7 1.53 -28.05 -4.57
N PHE A 8 0.55 -27.32 -4.03
CA PHE A 8 -0.64 -26.92 -4.76
C PHE A 8 -0.28 -26.07 -5.99
N TRP A 9 0.55 -25.04 -5.79
CA TRP A 9 0.94 -24.09 -6.83
C TRP A 9 1.75 -24.76 -7.93
N GLY A 10 2.69 -25.63 -7.57
CA GLY A 10 3.47 -26.41 -8.53
C GLY A 10 2.59 -27.31 -9.40
N ASN A 11 1.64 -28.04 -8.80
CA ASN A 11 0.73 -28.91 -9.55
C ASN A 11 -0.24 -28.11 -10.43
N LEU A 12 -0.73 -26.98 -9.93
CA LEU A 12 -1.56 -26.07 -10.71
C LEU A 12 -0.81 -25.57 -11.96
N LEU A 13 0.43 -25.12 -11.82
CA LEU A 13 1.24 -24.65 -12.97
C LEU A 13 1.55 -25.77 -13.95
N LEU A 14 1.84 -26.99 -13.47
CA LEU A 14 2.07 -28.15 -14.33
C LEU A 14 0.82 -28.55 -15.10
N ASN A 15 -0.35 -28.45 -14.48
CA ASN A 15 -1.60 -28.76 -15.16
C ASN A 15 -2.02 -27.61 -16.10
N ALA A 16 -1.75 -26.35 -15.75
CA ALA A 16 -1.95 -25.19 -16.62
C ALA A 16 -1.08 -25.24 -17.88
N ALA A 17 0.14 -25.80 -17.77
CA ALA A 17 0.99 -26.06 -18.93
C ALA A 17 0.37 -27.07 -19.91
N LYS A 18 -0.54 -27.93 -19.44
CA LYS A 18 -1.31 -28.86 -20.28
C LYS A 18 -2.57 -28.21 -20.85
N SER A 19 -3.16 -27.22 -20.17
CA SER A 19 -4.29 -26.43 -20.66
C SER A 19 -4.41 -25.05 -20.00
N GLN A 20 -4.48 -23.98 -20.80
CA GLN A 20 -4.54 -22.59 -20.32
C GLN A 20 -5.77 -22.27 -19.46
N LYS A 21 -6.83 -23.07 -19.59
CA LYS A 21 -8.12 -22.92 -18.88
C LYS A 21 -7.97 -22.91 -17.35
N GLN A 22 -6.99 -23.63 -16.80
CA GLN A 22 -6.85 -23.79 -15.35
C GLN A 22 -6.39 -22.53 -14.60
N LEU A 23 -5.70 -21.59 -15.26
CA LEU A 23 -5.33 -20.32 -14.62
C LEU A 23 -6.52 -19.36 -14.50
N GLU A 24 -7.40 -19.35 -15.50
CA GLU A 24 -8.66 -18.59 -15.46
C GLU A 24 -9.59 -19.18 -14.38
N ASP A 25 -9.72 -20.50 -14.36
CA ASP A 25 -10.51 -21.23 -13.36
C ASP A 25 -9.99 -20.96 -11.93
N MET A 26 -8.67 -20.87 -11.73
CA MET A 26 -8.08 -20.49 -10.44
C MET A 26 -8.49 -19.08 -9.99
N THR A 27 -8.42 -18.12 -10.89
CA THR A 27 -8.73 -16.72 -10.55
C THR A 27 -10.21 -16.59 -10.17
N GLN A 28 -11.09 -17.28 -10.89
CA GLN A 28 -12.52 -17.34 -10.57
C GLN A 28 -12.78 -18.13 -9.28
N TRP A 29 -12.07 -19.23 -9.03
CA TRP A 29 -12.19 -20.03 -7.81
C TRP A 29 -11.83 -19.24 -6.56
N ILE A 30 -10.71 -18.49 -6.58
CA ILE A 30 -10.34 -17.58 -5.48
C ILE A 30 -11.40 -16.49 -5.31
N GLY A 31 -11.88 -15.90 -6.41
CA GLY A 31 -12.92 -14.86 -6.39
C GLY A 31 -14.26 -15.32 -5.82
N ARG A 32 -14.59 -16.62 -5.94
CA ARG A 32 -15.79 -17.25 -5.37
C ARG A 32 -15.56 -17.87 -3.99
N GLY A 33 -14.45 -17.53 -3.32
CA GLY A 33 -14.15 -18.01 -1.98
C GLY A 33 -13.81 -19.50 -1.94
N PHE A 34 -13.04 -19.97 -2.92
CA PHE A 34 -12.58 -21.36 -3.05
C PHE A 34 -13.70 -22.38 -3.30
N SER A 35 -14.75 -21.98 -4.02
CA SER A 35 -15.91 -22.83 -4.32
C SER A 35 -16.24 -22.88 -5.82
N GLY A 36 -16.96 -23.93 -6.23
CA GLY A 36 -17.55 -24.05 -7.57
C GLY A 36 -16.63 -24.54 -8.68
N PHE A 37 -15.41 -24.97 -8.35
CA PHE A 37 -14.47 -25.62 -9.27
C PHE A 37 -13.98 -26.91 -8.63
N ASP A 38 -14.65 -28.02 -8.92
CA ASP A 38 -14.47 -29.30 -8.22
C ASP A 38 -13.02 -29.81 -8.30
N GLU A 39 -12.37 -29.72 -9.46
CA GLU A 39 -10.98 -30.15 -9.63
C GLU A 39 -10.00 -29.36 -8.75
N LEU A 40 -10.16 -28.03 -8.69
CA LEU A 40 -9.33 -27.16 -7.83
C LEU A 40 -9.64 -27.37 -6.35
N THR A 41 -10.91 -27.58 -6.03
CA THR A 41 -11.39 -27.83 -4.67
C THR A 41 -10.87 -29.17 -4.15
N ASP A 42 -10.90 -30.22 -4.97
CA ASP A 42 -10.35 -31.54 -4.62
C ASP A 42 -8.83 -31.51 -4.49
N MET A 43 -8.14 -30.82 -5.41
CA MET A 43 -6.71 -30.62 -5.32
C MET A 43 -6.32 -29.86 -4.04
N PHE A 44 -7.08 -28.82 -3.70
CA PHE A 44 -6.91 -28.06 -2.48
C PHE A 44 -7.10 -28.93 -1.24
N ARG A 45 -8.19 -29.72 -1.20
CA ARG A 45 -8.47 -30.65 -0.10
C ARG A 45 -7.34 -31.66 0.07
N LYS A 46 -6.81 -32.20 -1.02
CA LYS A 46 -5.68 -33.13 -0.99
C LYS A 46 -4.43 -32.50 -0.37
N PHE A 47 -3.98 -31.36 -0.87
CA PHE A 47 -2.72 -30.75 -0.41
C PHE A 47 -2.82 -30.13 0.98
N TYR A 48 -4.01 -29.68 1.39
CA TYR A 48 -4.25 -29.16 2.75
C TYR A 48 -4.72 -30.22 3.75
N GLY A 49 -4.77 -31.50 3.36
CA GLY A 49 -5.08 -32.62 4.27
C GLY A 49 -6.56 -32.71 4.68
N LEU A 50 -7.47 -32.17 3.87
CA LEU A 50 -8.92 -32.19 4.06
C LEU A 50 -9.61 -33.37 3.34
N GLU A 51 -8.87 -34.17 2.58
CA GLU A 51 -9.40 -35.34 1.85
C GLU A 51 -9.97 -36.41 2.79
N GLY A 52 -9.37 -36.58 3.97
CA GLY A 52 -9.84 -37.52 4.99
C GLY A 52 -10.99 -37.02 5.87
N LEU A 53 -11.43 -35.77 5.70
CA LEU A 53 -12.54 -35.20 6.46
C LEU A 53 -13.84 -35.35 5.67
N ALA A 54 -14.83 -35.98 6.30
CA ALA A 54 -16.19 -36.02 5.77
C ALA A 54 -16.77 -34.61 5.73
N LEU A 55 -17.48 -34.27 4.64
CA LEU A 55 -18.02 -32.93 4.40
C LEU A 55 -19.06 -32.50 5.45
N ASP A 56 -19.73 -33.48 6.06
CA ASP A 56 -20.72 -33.33 7.12
C ASP A 56 -20.10 -33.31 8.53
N SER A 57 -18.78 -33.50 8.64
CA SER A 57 -18.09 -33.41 9.92
C SER A 57 -18.15 -31.98 10.47
N PRO A 58 -18.42 -31.80 11.77
CA PRO A 58 -18.39 -30.49 12.42
C PRO A 58 -17.00 -29.84 12.37
N ASP A 59 -15.94 -30.62 12.12
CA ASP A 59 -14.57 -30.12 12.02
C ASP A 59 -14.20 -29.63 10.61
N TYR A 60 -14.97 -30.03 9.58
CA TYR A 60 -14.68 -29.67 8.19
C TYR A 60 -14.71 -28.16 7.94
N PRO A 61 -15.73 -27.38 8.39
CA PRO A 61 -15.77 -25.94 8.15
C PRO A 61 -14.57 -25.19 8.76
N LYS A 62 -14.15 -25.60 9.97
CA LYS A 62 -13.00 -24.98 10.66
C LYS A 62 -11.69 -25.30 9.96
N ALA A 63 -11.51 -26.56 9.54
CA ALA A 63 -10.32 -26.97 8.80
C ALA A 63 -10.24 -26.28 7.44
N TRP A 64 -11.38 -26.11 6.76
CA TRP A 64 -11.52 -25.39 5.50
C TRP A 64 -11.16 -23.90 5.63
N GLU A 65 -11.69 -23.22 6.64
CA GLU A 65 -11.40 -21.81 6.92
C GLU A 65 -9.90 -21.61 7.17
N LYS A 66 -9.32 -22.42 8.06
CA LYS A 66 -7.89 -22.38 8.35
C LYS A 66 -7.02 -22.63 7.11
N ALA A 67 -7.37 -23.63 6.31
CA ALA A 67 -6.66 -23.91 5.06
C ALA A 67 -6.73 -22.72 4.09
N SER A 68 -7.92 -22.11 3.97
CA SER A 68 -8.15 -20.96 3.09
C SER A 68 -7.36 -19.72 3.53
N GLU A 69 -7.28 -19.46 4.84
CA GLU A 69 -6.47 -18.37 5.40
C GLU A 69 -4.97 -18.58 5.18
N ASN A 70 -4.48 -19.80 5.43
CA ASN A 70 -3.09 -20.17 5.17
C ASN A 70 -2.74 -20.00 3.68
N PHE A 71 -3.64 -20.43 2.79
CA PHE A 71 -3.46 -20.27 1.36
C PHE A 71 -3.37 -18.80 0.94
N LYS A 72 -4.29 -17.95 1.40
CA LYS A 72 -4.27 -16.50 1.10
C LYS A 72 -2.98 -15.86 1.58
N THR A 73 -2.53 -16.21 2.78
CA THR A 73 -1.29 -15.70 3.36
C THR A 73 -0.09 -16.11 2.51
N SER A 74 0.03 -17.40 2.18
CA SER A 74 1.09 -17.91 1.33
C SER A 74 1.05 -17.33 -0.10
N PHE A 75 -0.14 -17.10 -0.66
CA PHE A 75 -0.28 -16.47 -1.97
C PHE A 75 0.20 -15.02 -1.97
N ASN A 76 -0.13 -14.26 -0.92
CA ASN A 76 0.38 -12.89 -0.75
C ASN A 76 1.90 -12.86 -0.56
N ASP A 77 2.46 -13.80 0.22
CA ASP A 77 3.91 -13.93 0.37
C ASP A 77 4.59 -14.25 -0.97
N TRP A 78 3.97 -15.09 -1.81
CA TRP A 78 4.46 -15.40 -3.14
C TRP A 78 4.44 -14.17 -4.06
N LEU A 79 3.36 -13.39 -4.05
CA LEU A 79 3.26 -12.14 -4.81
C LEU A 79 4.32 -11.12 -4.37
N ALA A 80 4.53 -10.98 -3.06
CA ALA A 80 5.56 -10.11 -2.50
C ALA A 80 6.96 -10.58 -2.91
N PHE A 81 7.24 -11.88 -2.88
CA PHE A 81 8.49 -12.47 -3.35
C PHE A 81 8.73 -12.18 -4.84
N MET A 82 7.70 -12.33 -5.67
CA MET A 82 7.76 -12.02 -7.10
C MET A 82 7.78 -10.51 -7.41
N LYS A 83 7.66 -9.66 -6.37
CA LYS A 83 7.52 -8.19 -6.48
C LYS A 83 6.37 -7.77 -7.40
N VAL A 84 5.31 -8.57 -7.44
CA VAL A 84 4.10 -8.28 -8.21
C VAL A 84 3.11 -7.59 -7.29
N VAL A 85 2.58 -6.45 -7.72
CA VAL A 85 1.54 -5.73 -6.99
C VAL A 85 0.17 -6.21 -7.51
N PRO A 86 -0.76 -6.59 -6.62
CA PRO A 86 -2.12 -6.93 -7.03
C PRO A 86 -2.76 -5.78 -7.83
N GLU A 87 -3.47 -6.10 -8.92
CA GLU A 87 -4.12 -5.10 -9.78
C GLU A 87 -5.01 -4.14 -8.99
N ARG A 88 -5.72 -4.63 -7.97
CA ARG A 88 -6.56 -3.79 -7.10
C ARG A 88 -5.74 -2.69 -6.40
N GLU A 89 -4.55 -3.02 -5.91
CA GLU A 89 -3.67 -2.05 -5.25
C GLU A 89 -3.09 -1.05 -6.26
N HIS A 90 -2.73 -1.53 -7.45
CA HIS A 90 -2.29 -0.69 -8.56
C HIS A 90 -3.38 0.31 -8.97
N THR A 91 -4.59 -0.15 -9.26
CA THR A 91 -5.73 0.70 -9.65
C THR A 91 -6.13 1.67 -8.55
N ALA A 92 -6.03 1.26 -7.27
CA ALA A 92 -6.25 2.17 -6.16
C ALA A 92 -5.17 3.27 -6.08
N LEU A 93 -3.92 2.92 -6.37
CA LEU A 93 -2.81 3.87 -6.45
C LEU A 93 -2.99 4.85 -7.62
N GLU A 94 -3.35 4.37 -8.80
CA GLU A 94 -3.65 5.21 -9.97
C GLU A 94 -4.75 6.23 -9.67
N LYS A 95 -5.85 5.79 -9.06
CA LYS A 95 -6.94 6.70 -8.66
C LYS A 95 -6.47 7.79 -7.69
N LYS A 96 -5.64 7.42 -6.70
CA LYS A 96 -5.05 8.40 -5.77
C LYS A 96 -4.12 9.36 -6.48
N TYR A 97 -3.32 8.86 -7.42
CA TYR A 97 -2.40 9.66 -8.21
C TYR A 97 -3.14 10.69 -9.07
N GLU A 98 -4.20 10.28 -9.77
CA GLU A 98 -5.02 11.20 -10.56
C GLU A 98 -5.72 12.26 -9.69
N ALA A 99 -6.29 11.87 -8.54
CA ALA A 99 -6.89 12.81 -7.60
C ALA A 99 -5.87 13.81 -7.02
N LEU A 100 -4.63 13.35 -6.76
CA LEU A 100 -3.56 14.21 -6.28
C LEU A 100 -3.11 15.20 -7.38
N LYS A 101 -3.00 14.73 -8.62
CA LYS A 101 -2.64 15.55 -9.77
C LYS A 101 -3.67 16.65 -10.02
N GLU A 102 -4.95 16.33 -9.95
CA GLU A 102 -6.04 17.31 -10.03
C GLU A 102 -5.92 18.35 -8.91
N LYS A 103 -5.73 17.91 -7.66
CA LYS A 103 -5.56 18.81 -6.51
C LYS A 103 -4.36 19.73 -6.67
N VAL A 104 -3.23 19.23 -7.16
CA VAL A 104 -2.03 20.05 -7.44
C VAL A 104 -2.33 21.08 -8.51
N ALA A 105 -3.01 20.70 -9.60
CA ALA A 105 -3.39 21.65 -10.64
C ALA A 105 -4.31 22.77 -10.11
N THR A 106 -5.33 22.43 -9.31
CA THR A 106 -6.21 23.42 -8.68
C THR A 106 -5.45 24.33 -7.70
N GLN A 107 -4.52 23.77 -6.92
CA GLN A 107 -3.69 24.55 -6.01
C GLN A 107 -2.77 25.50 -6.77
N ASP A 108 -2.15 25.05 -7.86
CA ASP A 108 -1.28 25.89 -8.70
C ASP A 108 -2.06 27.02 -9.37
N GLU A 109 -3.28 26.75 -9.85
CA GLU A 109 -4.18 27.79 -10.38
C GLU A 109 -4.57 28.80 -9.29
N THR A 110 -4.91 28.31 -8.09
CA THR A 110 -5.26 29.17 -6.95
C THR A 110 -4.07 30.05 -6.55
N ILE A 111 -2.86 29.47 -6.44
CA ILE A 111 -1.64 30.21 -6.12
C ILE A 111 -1.37 31.27 -7.19
N ARG A 112 -1.52 30.92 -8.47
CA ARG A 112 -1.34 31.87 -9.58
C ARG A 112 -2.35 33.01 -9.51
N TYR A 113 -3.62 32.70 -9.29
CA TYR A 113 -4.68 33.68 -9.13
C TYR A 113 -4.43 34.62 -7.94
N LEU A 114 -4.07 34.06 -6.77
CA LEU A 114 -3.74 34.84 -5.58
C LEU A 114 -2.51 35.74 -5.79
N ARG A 115 -1.47 35.24 -6.47
CA ARG A 115 -0.31 36.05 -6.84
C ARG A 115 -0.69 37.21 -7.77
N ASN A 116 -1.54 36.94 -8.76
CA ASN A 116 -2.03 37.98 -9.67
C ASN A 116 -2.86 39.03 -8.94
N LEU A 117 -3.79 38.63 -8.07
CA LEU A 117 -4.56 39.55 -7.23
C LEU A 117 -3.67 40.41 -6.33
N LEU A 118 -2.62 39.84 -5.74
CA LEU A 118 -1.68 40.58 -4.91
C LEU A 118 -0.89 41.60 -5.74
N SER A 119 -0.49 41.24 -6.98
CA SER A 119 0.16 42.18 -7.89
C SER A 119 -0.78 43.28 -8.40
N GLU A 120 -2.05 42.96 -8.68
CA GLU A 120 -3.05 43.92 -9.17
C GLU A 120 -3.47 44.92 -8.09
N LYS A 121 -3.51 44.51 -6.82
CA LYS A 121 -3.91 45.38 -5.71
C LYS A 121 -2.82 46.32 -5.21
N ASN A 122 -1.63 46.34 -5.81
CA ASN A 122 -0.47 47.14 -5.32
C ASN A 122 -0.25 46.98 -3.80
N VAL A 123 -0.55 45.80 -3.25
CA VAL A 123 -0.34 45.55 -1.83
C VAL A 123 1.16 45.31 -1.66
N PRO A 124 1.86 46.05 -0.77
CA PRO A 124 3.29 45.89 -0.52
C PRO A 124 3.54 44.61 0.30
N TYR A 125 3.16 43.46 -0.26
CA TYR A 125 3.30 42.16 0.36
C TYR A 125 4.74 41.66 0.26
N THR A 126 5.49 42.08 -0.76
CA THR A 126 6.94 41.87 -0.82
C THR A 126 7.62 42.52 0.37
N ASP A 127 7.28 43.78 0.69
CA ASP A 127 7.88 44.49 1.82
C ASP A 127 7.42 43.89 3.16
N ALA A 128 6.13 43.56 3.31
CA ALA A 128 5.62 42.97 4.56
C ALA A 128 6.18 41.56 4.83
N VAL A 129 6.28 40.70 3.80
CA VAL A 129 6.87 39.37 3.92
C VAL A 129 8.37 39.47 4.12
N GLN A 130 9.06 40.35 3.40
CA GLN A 130 10.50 40.56 3.56
C GLN A 130 10.81 41.10 4.96
N ASN A 131 10.07 42.08 5.47
CA ASN A 131 10.19 42.57 6.84
C ASN A 131 9.92 41.46 7.87
N PHE A 132 8.98 40.56 7.60
CA PHE A 132 8.70 39.42 8.49
C PHE A 132 9.84 38.40 8.48
N THR A 133 10.41 38.10 7.30
CA THR A 133 11.58 37.23 7.15
C THR A 133 12.81 37.81 7.85
N GLU A 134 13.08 39.11 7.67
CA GLU A 134 14.17 39.82 8.34
C GLU A 134 14.00 39.84 9.87
N MET A 135 12.77 40.00 10.36
CA MET A 135 12.48 39.95 11.80
C MET A 135 12.75 38.57 12.39
N MET A 136 12.36 37.50 11.69
CA MET A 136 12.61 36.12 12.09
C MET A 136 14.11 35.79 12.12
N GLU A 137 14.87 36.22 11.11
CA GLU A 137 16.33 36.03 11.07
C GLU A 137 17.02 36.78 12.22
N LYS A 138 16.62 38.03 12.49
CA LYS A 138 17.16 38.80 13.60
C LYS A 138 16.87 38.16 14.95
N GLN A 139 15.66 37.61 15.14
CA GLN A 139 15.29 36.92 16.37
C GLN A 139 16.10 35.62 16.56
N ALA A 140 16.33 34.86 15.49
CA ALA A 140 17.16 33.66 15.51
C ALA A 140 18.62 33.99 15.87
N GLN A 141 19.17 35.07 15.30
CA GLN A 141 20.53 35.53 15.62
C GLN A 141 20.64 35.98 17.07
N GLN A 142 19.68 36.77 17.57
CA GLN A 142 19.65 37.22 18.96
C GLN A 142 19.56 36.05 19.95
N PHE A 143 18.79 35.00 19.62
CA PHE A 143 18.74 33.78 20.41
C PHE A 143 20.09 33.04 20.38
N HIS A 144 20.73 32.94 19.23
CA HIS A 144 22.06 32.33 19.10
C HIS A 144 23.11 33.08 19.92
N ASP A 145 23.15 34.40 19.85
CA ASP A 145 24.07 35.25 20.62
C ASP A 145 23.81 35.14 22.13
N LEU A 146 22.55 35.02 22.54
CA LEU A 146 22.19 34.80 23.94
C LEU A 146 22.65 33.42 24.41
N MET A 147 22.49 32.38 23.59
CA MET A 147 22.98 31.04 23.91
C MET A 147 24.51 30.96 23.93
N GLU A 148 25.19 31.68 23.04
CA GLU A 148 26.65 31.75 23.00
C GLU A 148 27.21 32.53 24.20
N SER A 149 26.59 33.66 24.56
CA SER A 149 26.97 34.45 25.73
C SER A 149 26.69 33.71 27.04
N ALA A 150 25.56 33.01 27.16
CA ALA A 150 25.28 32.11 28.26
C ALA A 150 26.31 30.97 28.31
N GLY A 151 26.60 30.32 27.19
CA GLY A 151 27.62 29.28 27.10
C GLY A 151 29.03 29.76 27.46
N LYS A 152 29.39 31.02 27.15
CA LYS A 152 30.64 31.65 27.59
C LYS A 152 30.64 31.99 29.08
N ALA A 153 29.49 32.39 29.65
CA ALA A 153 29.33 32.61 31.08
C ALA A 153 29.45 31.29 31.89
N PHE A 154 28.93 30.18 31.35
CA PHE A 154 29.05 28.84 31.95
C PHE A 154 30.40 28.13 31.69
N LYS A 155 31.23 28.64 30.76
CA LYS A 155 32.61 28.15 30.53
C LYS A 155 33.67 28.90 31.36
N LYS A 156 33.25 29.85 32.20
CA LYS A 156 34.12 30.62 33.09
C LYS A 156 33.98 30.13 34.54
N GLU A 157 34.15 28.82 34.73
CA GLU A 157 34.56 28.16 35.97
C GLU A 157 35.63 27.12 35.63
#